data_AF-A0A225SLQ6-F1
#
_entry.id   AF-A0A225SLQ6-F1
#
_cell.length_a   1.000
_cell.length_b   1.000
_cell.length_c   1.000
_cell.angle_alpha   90.00
_cell.angle_beta   90.00
_cell.angle_gamma   90.00
#
_symmetry.space_group_name_H-M   'P 1'
#
loop_
_entity.id
_entity.type
_entity.pdbx_description
1 polymer ?
#
loop_
_entity_poly.entity_id
_entity_poly.type
_entity_poly.pdbx_seq_one_letter_code
_entity_poly.pdbx_strand_id
1 'polypeptide(L)'
;MIKAFPGGWDSMAAAMGMTRDALENRVYERRGQSVSLDLAVQMQKTSGTTLLAQAIATDAGGVFYKLVEPGSVDREELHNKFQELYQELGRLSQQYVEFTSDNKIDKRERSQLEITADDIHQTVRELVGLMFAIYCPAEGRDAAEGRQA
;
A
#
# COMPACT_ATOMS: atom_id res chain seq x y z
N MET A 1 -7.99 -7.52 -7.52
CA MET A 1 -8.44 -8.51 -6.52
C MET A 1 -8.68 -9.86 -7.17
N ILE A 2 -9.69 -10.04 -8.02
CA ILE A 2 -10.00 -11.34 -8.67
C ILE A 2 -8.80 -11.92 -9.43
N LYS A 3 -8.15 -11.15 -10.29
CA LYS A 3 -6.96 -11.59 -11.05
C LYS A 3 -5.76 -11.95 -10.17
N ALA A 4 -5.68 -11.35 -8.98
CA ALA A 4 -4.58 -11.58 -8.04
C ALA A 4 -4.85 -12.77 -7.11
N PHE A 5 -6.08 -13.27 -7.06
CA PHE A 5 -6.44 -14.41 -6.23
C PHE A 5 -6.16 -15.73 -6.98
N PRO A 6 -5.47 -16.70 -6.36
CA PRO A 6 -5.26 -18.00 -6.98
C PRO A 6 -6.58 -18.63 -7.42
N GLY A 7 -6.64 -19.10 -8.68
CA GLY A 7 -7.86 -19.66 -9.27
C GLY A 7 -8.91 -18.62 -9.71
N GLY A 8 -8.56 -17.32 -9.67
CA GLY A 8 -9.27 -16.27 -10.40
C GLY A 8 -10.75 -16.13 -10.04
N TRP A 9 -11.60 -16.06 -11.06
CA TRP A 9 -13.04 -15.84 -10.92
C TRP A 9 -13.72 -16.92 -10.09
N ASP A 10 -13.49 -18.18 -10.43
CA ASP A 10 -14.20 -19.31 -9.81
C ASP A 10 -13.85 -19.45 -8.33
N SER A 11 -12.57 -19.29 -8.01
CA SER A 11 -12.10 -19.37 -6.62
C SER A 11 -12.55 -18.15 -5.80
N MET A 12 -12.52 -16.94 -6.37
CA MET A 12 -13.00 -15.76 -5.66
C MET A 12 -14.51 -15.83 -5.43
N ALA A 13 -15.29 -16.27 -6.41
CA ALA A 13 -16.74 -16.43 -6.26
C ALA A 13 -17.07 -17.44 -5.15
N ALA A 14 -16.39 -18.59 -5.15
CA ALA A 14 -16.52 -19.58 -4.09
C ALA A 14 -16.18 -19.01 -2.70
N ALA A 15 -15.09 -18.23 -2.59
CA ALA A 15 -14.70 -17.60 -1.35
C ALA A 15 -15.69 -16.53 -0.86
N MET A 16 -16.40 -15.87 -1.78
CA MET A 16 -17.49 -14.94 -1.48
C MET A 16 -18.83 -15.64 -1.24
N GLY A 17 -18.87 -16.97 -1.26
CA GLY A 17 -20.09 -17.76 -1.03
C GLY A 17 -21.14 -17.60 -2.14
N MET A 18 -20.73 -17.32 -3.38
CA MET A 18 -21.65 -17.11 -4.51
C MET A 18 -21.17 -17.80 -5.79
N THR A 19 -22.04 -17.88 -6.79
CA THR A 19 -21.67 -18.41 -8.11
C THR A 19 -20.81 -17.40 -8.88
N ARG A 20 -20.01 -17.91 -9.83
CA ARG A 20 -19.22 -17.04 -10.73
C ARG A 20 -20.10 -16.01 -11.45
N ASP A 21 -21.23 -16.44 -12.00
CA ASP A 21 -22.17 -15.54 -12.68
C ASP A 21 -22.72 -14.45 -11.74
N ALA A 22 -22.97 -14.79 -10.47
CA ALA A 22 -23.43 -13.81 -9.48
C ALA A 22 -22.35 -12.76 -9.17
N LEU A 23 -21.08 -13.16 -9.12
CA LEU A 23 -19.95 -12.24 -8.94
C LEU A 23 -19.72 -11.39 -10.20
N GLU A 24 -19.71 -11.99 -11.39
CA GLU A 24 -19.57 -11.28 -12.67
C GLU A 24 -20.67 -10.23 -12.85
N ASN A 25 -21.92 -10.57 -12.53
CA ASN A 25 -23.02 -9.61 -12.61
C ASN A 25 -22.81 -8.39 -11.70
N ARG A 26 -22.28 -8.58 -10.48
CA ARG A 26 -21.95 -7.47 -9.56
C ARG A 26 -20.78 -6.62 -10.07
N VAL A 27 -19.74 -7.26 -10.58
CA VAL A 27 -18.53 -6.56 -11.06
C VAL A 27 -18.81 -5.75 -12.33
N TYR A 28 -19.66 -6.27 -13.22
CA TYR A 28 -20.05 -5.59 -14.46
C TYR A 28 -21.34 -4.77 -14.34
N GLU A 29 -21.82 -4.57 -13.11
CA GLU A 29 -23.03 -3.81 -12.81
C GLU A 29 -24.29 -4.25 -13.58
N ARG A 30 -24.38 -5.54 -13.91
CA ARG A 30 -25.48 -6.12 -14.68
C ARG A 30 -26.72 -6.27 -13.81
N ARG A 31 -27.87 -5.99 -14.40
CA ARG A 31 -29.20 -6.14 -13.75
C ARG A 31 -29.30 -5.34 -12.43
N GLY A 32 -28.61 -4.21 -12.34
CA GLY A 32 -28.62 -3.35 -11.15
C GLY A 32 -27.91 -3.92 -9.93
N GLN A 33 -27.13 -5.00 -10.08
CA GLN A 33 -26.31 -5.54 -9.00
C GLN A 33 -24.94 -4.86 -9.04
N SER A 34 -24.41 -4.42 -7.90
CA SER A 34 -23.06 -3.87 -7.82
C SER A 34 -22.26 -4.56 -6.71
N VAL A 35 -20.95 -4.35 -6.71
CA VAL A 35 -20.08 -4.75 -5.59
C VAL A 35 -20.27 -3.74 -4.45
N SER A 36 -20.84 -4.19 -3.33
CA SER A 36 -20.90 -3.36 -2.12
C SER A 36 -19.51 -3.15 -1.53
N LEU A 37 -19.33 -2.08 -0.74
CA LEU A 37 -18.06 -1.84 -0.05
C LEU A 37 -17.67 -3.03 0.84
N ASP A 38 -18.62 -3.60 1.59
CA ASP A 38 -18.37 -4.76 2.44
C ASP A 38 -17.86 -5.96 1.65
N LEU A 39 -18.46 -6.23 0.48
CA LEU A 39 -18.02 -7.30 -0.41
C LEU A 39 -16.62 -7.01 -0.96
N ALA A 40 -16.34 -5.77 -1.38
CA ALA A 40 -15.02 -5.38 -1.86
C ALA A 40 -13.95 -5.53 -0.76
N VAL A 41 -14.26 -5.17 0.48
CA VAL A 41 -13.37 -5.36 1.65
C VAL A 41 -13.13 -6.85 1.90
N GLN A 42 -14.17 -7.69 1.81
CA GLN A 42 -14.03 -9.14 1.96
C GLN A 42 -13.17 -9.74 0.84
N MET A 43 -13.37 -9.32 -0.42
CA MET A 43 -12.54 -9.72 -1.55
C MET A 43 -11.07 -9.34 -1.34
N GLN A 44 -10.82 -8.11 -0.87
CA GLN A 44 -9.47 -7.62 -0.59
C GLN A 44 -8.77 -8.49 0.48
N LYS A 45 -9.47 -8.74 1.60
CA LYS A 45 -8.95 -9.57 2.71
C LYS A 45 -8.64 -10.98 2.24
N THR A 46 -9.57 -11.59 1.50
CA THR A 46 -9.45 -12.96 0.98
C THR A 46 -8.30 -13.08 0.00
N SER A 47 -8.09 -12.08 -0.87
CA SER A 47 -6.99 -12.09 -1.82
C SER A 47 -5.64 -11.67 -1.22
N GLY A 48 -5.59 -11.24 0.04
CA GLY A 48 -4.37 -10.75 0.68
C GLY A 48 -3.78 -9.48 0.03
N THR A 49 -4.56 -8.78 -0.80
CA THR A 49 -4.10 -7.58 -1.53
C THR A 49 -4.48 -6.30 -0.80
N THR A 50 -3.98 -5.15 -1.23
CA THR A 50 -4.38 -3.81 -0.75
C THR A 50 -4.97 -2.92 -1.86
N LEU A 51 -5.40 -3.54 -2.96
CA LEU A 51 -5.81 -2.84 -4.19
C LEU A 51 -7.03 -1.93 -4.00
N LEU A 52 -7.99 -2.31 -3.15
CA LEU A 52 -9.15 -1.45 -2.86
C LEU A 52 -8.71 -0.23 -2.06
N ALA A 53 -7.89 -0.43 -1.04
CA ALA A 53 -7.39 0.67 -0.20
C ALA A 53 -6.52 1.65 -1.02
N GLN A 54 -5.67 1.12 -1.91
CA GLN A 54 -4.90 1.92 -2.86
C GLN A 54 -5.80 2.72 -3.79
N ALA A 55 -6.83 2.08 -4.38
CA ALA A 55 -7.75 2.77 -5.28
C ALA A 55 -8.50 3.93 -4.59
N ILE A 56 -8.99 3.71 -3.36
CA ILE A 56 -9.68 4.75 -2.57
C ILE A 56 -8.71 5.90 -2.24
N ALA A 57 -7.48 5.58 -1.83
CA ALA A 57 -6.49 6.61 -1.53
C ALA A 57 -6.17 7.46 -2.77
N THR A 58 -5.93 6.81 -3.91
CA THR A 58 -5.63 7.49 -5.17
C THR A 58 -6.81 8.35 -5.65
N ASP A 59 -8.05 7.88 -5.53
CA ASP A 59 -9.25 8.66 -5.88
C ASP A 59 -9.38 9.93 -5.00
N ALA A 60 -8.99 9.84 -3.73
CA ALA A 60 -8.93 10.99 -2.81
C ALA A 60 -7.69 11.88 -3.00
N GLY A 61 -6.83 11.62 -4.00
CA GLY A 61 -5.58 12.35 -4.23
C GLY A 61 -4.47 12.04 -3.21
N GLY A 62 -4.54 10.89 -2.56
CA GLY A 62 -3.55 10.39 -1.61
C GLY A 62 -2.88 9.08 -2.04
N VAL A 63 -2.04 8.56 -1.15
CA VAL A 63 -1.32 7.29 -1.33
C VAL A 63 -1.65 6.38 -0.16
N PHE A 64 -1.96 5.11 -0.43
CA PHE A 64 -2.16 4.11 0.61
C PHE A 64 -0.82 3.52 1.02
N TYR A 65 -0.64 3.34 2.33
CA TYR A 65 0.56 2.72 2.89
C TYR A 65 0.19 1.53 3.78
N LYS A 66 0.71 0.34 3.47
CA LYS A 66 0.53 -0.86 4.30
C LYS A 66 1.56 -0.83 5.42
N LEU A 67 1.11 -0.69 6.66
CA LEU A 67 2.00 -0.81 7.82
C LEU A 67 2.52 -2.24 7.95
N VAL A 68 3.79 -2.36 8.37
CA VAL A 68 4.42 -3.65 8.65
C VAL A 68 4.01 -4.13 10.04
N GLU A 69 3.77 -5.43 10.19
CA GLU A 69 3.40 -6.01 11.47
C GLU A 69 4.60 -6.02 12.45
N PRO A 70 4.41 -5.66 13.73
CA PRO A 70 5.48 -5.73 14.73
C PRO A 70 6.07 -7.13 14.87
N GLY A 71 7.39 -7.24 14.81
CA GLY A 71 8.12 -8.51 14.99
C GLY A 71 8.40 -9.32 13.72
N SER A 72 7.99 -8.85 12.53
CA SER A 72 8.30 -9.51 11.25
C SER A 72 9.47 -8.89 10.49
N VAL A 73 10.25 -8.00 11.11
CA VAL A 73 11.22 -7.10 10.44
C VAL A 73 12.57 -7.17 11.14
N ASP A 74 13.64 -7.34 10.37
CA ASP A 74 15.02 -7.29 10.85
C ASP A 74 15.57 -5.84 10.85
N ARG A 75 16.51 -5.54 11.74
CA ARG A 75 17.25 -4.27 11.79
C ARG A 75 17.99 -3.97 10.48
N GLU A 76 18.33 -5.01 9.71
CA GLU A 76 18.91 -4.87 8.38
C GLU A 76 17.93 -4.22 7.39
N GLU A 77 16.63 -4.56 7.44
CA GLU A 77 15.62 -3.94 6.57
C GLU A 77 15.47 -2.45 6.87
N LEU A 78 15.52 -2.06 8.15
CA LEU A 78 15.52 -0.65 8.53
C LEU A 78 16.76 0.08 7.99
N HIS A 79 17.94 -0.54 8.09
CA HIS A 79 19.16 0.04 7.53
C HIS A 79 19.06 0.22 6.02
N ASN A 80 18.56 -0.78 5.30
CA ASN A 80 18.38 -0.73 3.85
C ASN A 80 17.42 0.39 3.45
N LYS A 81 16.33 0.61 4.18
CA LYS A 81 15.40 1.72 3.94
C LYS A 81 16.03 3.09 4.17
N PHE A 82 16.93 3.23 5.15
CA PHE A 82 17.70 4.47 5.29
C PHE A 82 18.59 4.73 4.06
N GLN A 83 19.26 3.70 3.55
CA GLN A 83 20.13 3.85 2.37
C GLN A 83 19.35 4.19 1.11
N GLU A 84 18.17 3.57 0.92
CA GLU A 84 17.25 3.91 -0.17
C GLU A 84 16.82 5.38 -0.12
N LEU A 85 16.42 5.87 1.07
CA LEU A 85 16.06 7.28 1.26
C LEU A 85 17.22 8.22 0.88
N TYR A 86 18.46 7.89 1.27
CA TYR A 86 19.63 8.70 0.90
C TYR A 86 19.87 8.71 -0.61
N GLN A 87 19.67 7.58 -1.30
CA GLN A 87 19.81 7.50 -2.75
C GLN A 87 18.74 8.34 -3.46
N GLU A 88 17.49 8.29 -3.00
CA GLU A 88 16.40 9.09 -3.56
C GLU A 88 16.61 10.59 -3.35
N LEU A 89 17.07 11.01 -2.16
CA LEU A 89 17.46 12.39 -1.89
C LEU A 89 18.64 12.82 -2.77
N GLY A 90 19.61 11.94 -3.01
CA GLY A 90 20.71 12.16 -3.95
C GLY A 90 20.20 12.37 -5.38
N ARG A 91 19.26 11.54 -5.84
CA ARG A 91 18.61 11.67 -7.15
C ARG A 91 17.86 13.00 -7.26
N LEU A 92 17.08 13.38 -6.25
CA LEU A 92 16.37 14.66 -6.23
C LEU A 92 17.34 15.85 -6.33
N SER A 93 18.45 15.79 -5.58
CA SER A 93 19.50 16.82 -5.66
C SER A 93 20.13 16.91 -7.04
N GLN A 94 20.38 15.78 -7.70
CA GLN A 94 20.93 15.76 -9.06
C GLN A 94 19.95 16.34 -10.08
N GLN A 95 18.67 15.93 -10.00
CA GLN A 95 17.59 16.47 -10.85
C GLN A 95 17.43 17.98 -10.65
N TYR A 96 17.51 18.47 -9.41
CA TYR A 96 17.46 19.90 -9.14
C TYR A 96 18.57 20.67 -9.86
N VAL A 97 19.83 20.19 -9.79
CA VAL A 97 20.96 20.85 -10.46
C VAL A 97 20.79 20.82 -11.98
N GLU A 98 20.33 19.69 -12.54
CA GLU A 98 20.14 19.51 -13.98
C GLU A 98 19.00 20.39 -14.53
N PHE A 99 17.82 20.33 -13.91
CA PHE A 99 16.60 21.00 -14.37
C PHE A 99 16.53 22.50 -14.04
N THR A 100 17.45 23.01 -13.22
CA THR A 100 17.57 24.46 -12.96
C THR A 100 18.69 25.11 -13.77
N SER A 101 19.44 24.33 -14.55
CA SER A 101 20.59 24.82 -15.33
C SER A 101 20.20 25.87 -16.38
N ASP A 102 18.99 25.82 -16.91
CA ASP A 102 18.42 26.78 -17.87
C ASP A 102 17.48 27.82 -17.21
N ASN A 103 17.41 27.81 -15.86
CA ASN A 103 16.49 28.58 -15.03
C ASN A 103 14.99 28.39 -15.35
N LYS A 104 14.58 27.27 -15.96
CA LYS A 104 13.18 26.99 -16.29
C LYS A 104 12.84 25.52 -16.16
N ILE A 105 11.99 25.19 -15.20
CA ILE A 105 11.44 23.84 -15.08
C ILE A 105 10.31 23.65 -16.11
N ASP A 106 10.50 22.74 -17.05
CA ASP A 106 9.48 22.36 -18.02
C ASP A 106 8.44 21.37 -17.45
N LYS A 107 7.42 21.03 -18.25
CA LYS A 107 6.35 20.12 -17.82
C LYS A 107 6.85 18.71 -17.52
N ARG A 108 7.82 18.21 -18.29
CA ARG A 108 8.39 16.88 -18.13
C ARG A 108 9.28 16.84 -16.90
N GLU A 109 10.12 17.83 -16.69
CA GLU A 109 10.99 17.98 -15.52
C GLU A 109 10.17 18.09 -14.24
N ARG A 110 9.11 18.90 -14.26
CA ARG A 110 8.15 18.97 -13.15
C ARG A 110 7.56 17.61 -12.81
N SER A 111 7.07 16.88 -13.82
CA SER A 111 6.51 15.55 -13.61
C SER A 111 7.53 14.58 -13.03
N GLN A 112 8.81 14.68 -13.43
CA GLN A 112 9.87 13.85 -12.86
C GLN A 112 10.20 14.22 -11.40
N LEU A 113 10.19 15.50 -11.06
CA LEU A 113 10.37 15.95 -9.68
C LEU A 113 9.21 15.50 -8.78
N GLU A 114 7.98 15.57 -9.28
CA GLU A 114 6.79 15.09 -8.56
C GLU A 114 6.89 13.58 -8.30
N ILE A 115 7.27 12.77 -9.29
CA ILE A 115 7.51 11.33 -9.11
C ILE A 115 8.60 11.07 -8.06
N THR A 116 9.75 11.75 -8.16
CA THR A 116 10.84 11.57 -7.18
C THR A 116 10.42 11.98 -5.77
N ALA A 117 9.63 13.06 -5.63
CA ALA A 117 9.13 13.50 -4.33
C ALA A 117 8.14 12.47 -3.73
N ASP A 118 7.26 11.90 -4.56
CA ASP A 118 6.33 10.86 -4.13
C ASP A 118 7.06 9.60 -3.65
N ASP A 119 8.11 9.18 -4.37
CA ASP A 119 8.98 8.06 -3.98
C ASP A 119 9.60 8.31 -2.59
N ILE A 120 10.20 9.50 -2.38
CA ILE A 120 10.79 9.90 -1.09
C ILE A 120 9.74 9.86 0.03
N HIS A 121 8.55 10.42 -0.21
CA HIS A 121 7.48 10.43 0.78
C HIS A 121 7.05 9.01 1.17
N GLN A 122 6.98 8.10 0.20
CA GLN A 122 6.70 6.70 0.46
C GLN A 122 7.81 6.05 1.29
N THR A 123 9.07 6.21 0.90
CA THR A 123 10.22 5.62 1.61
C THR A 123 10.34 6.15 3.04
N VAL A 124 10.10 7.44 3.29
CA VAL A 124 10.06 8.00 4.65
C VAL A 124 8.94 7.38 5.49
N ARG A 125 7.74 7.21 4.92
CA ARG A 125 6.61 6.57 5.63
C ARG A 125 6.94 5.12 5.98
N GLU A 126 7.58 4.41 5.06
CA GLU A 126 8.04 3.04 5.26
C GLU A 126 9.02 2.94 6.41
N LEU A 127 10.04 3.78 6.37
CA LEU A 127 11.08 3.87 7.38
C LEU A 127 10.48 4.13 8.78
N VAL A 128 9.56 5.09 8.92
CA VAL A 128 8.87 5.36 10.20
C VAL A 128 8.07 4.15 10.67
N GLY A 129 7.37 3.46 9.75
CA GLY A 129 6.65 2.23 10.06
C GLY A 129 7.56 1.14 10.61
N LEU A 130 8.74 0.94 10.00
CA LEU A 130 9.75 -0.01 10.47
C LEU A 130 10.32 0.39 11.83
N MET A 131 10.59 1.69 12.05
CA MET A 131 11.05 2.17 13.36
C MET A 131 10.04 1.84 14.45
N PHE A 132 8.75 2.06 14.22
CA PHE A 132 7.73 1.69 15.19
C PHE A 132 7.62 0.18 15.37
N ALA A 133 7.68 -0.60 14.29
CA ALA A 133 7.62 -2.06 14.39
C ALA A 133 8.79 -2.67 15.21
N ILE A 134 9.98 -2.05 15.16
CA ILE A 134 11.19 -2.53 15.86
C ILE A 134 11.30 -1.97 17.27
N TYR A 135 11.01 -0.67 17.46
CA TYR A 135 11.32 0.06 18.69
C TYR A 135 10.10 0.45 19.52
N CYS A 136 8.87 0.29 19.01
CA CYS A 136 7.66 0.44 19.80
C CYS A 136 7.23 -0.94 20.32
N PRO A 137 7.37 -1.21 21.63
CA PRO A 137 6.85 -2.46 22.19
C PRO A 137 5.35 -2.55 21.92
N ALA A 138 4.88 -3.74 21.57
CA ALA A 138 3.46 -4.01 21.41
C ALA A 138 2.77 -3.84 22.78
N GLU A 139 2.35 -2.62 23.13
CA GLU A 139 1.51 -2.39 24.28
C GLU A 139 0.19 -3.13 24.08
N GLY A 140 0.07 -4.33 24.67
CA GLY A 140 -1.21 -5.05 24.73
C GLY A 140 -1.22 -6.57 24.71
N ARG A 141 -0.08 -7.29 24.57
CA ARG A 141 -0.11 -8.78 24.68
C ARG A 141 0.18 -9.35 26.07
N ASP A 142 0.85 -8.61 26.96
CA ASP A 142 1.17 -9.11 28.30
C ASP A 142 0.11 -8.79 29.38
N ALA A 143 -0.94 -8.01 29.06
CA ALA A 143 -1.99 -7.68 30.04
C ALA A 143 -3.11 -8.75 30.15
N ALA A 144 -3.12 -9.74 29.25
CA ALA A 144 -4.16 -10.77 29.20
C ALA A 144 -3.78 -12.08 29.93
N GLU A 145 -2.49 -12.36 30.16
CA GLU A 145 -2.05 -13.61 30.79
C GLU A 145 -1.88 -13.51 32.33
N GLY A 146 -1.94 -12.31 32.90
CA GLY A 146 -1.73 -12.09 34.35
C GLY A 146 -2.99 -12.14 35.23
N ARG A 147 -4.15 -12.55 34.73
CA ARG A 147 -5.40 -12.65 35.52
C ARG A 147 -6.02 -14.05 35.50
N GLN A 148 -5.20 -15.07 35.77
CA GLN A 148 -5.66 -16.36 36.28
C GLN A 148 -4.66 -16.88 37.32
N ALA A 149 -4.77 -16.35 38.53
CA ALA A 149 -4.19 -16.93 39.75
C ALA A 149 -5.09 -16.58 40.93
#